data_AF-A0A2L0EUA5-F1
#
_entry.id   AF-A0A2L0EUA5-F1
#
_cell.length_a   1.000
_cell.length_b   1.000
_cell.length_c   1.000
_cell.angle_alpha   90.00
_cell.angle_beta   90.00
_cell.angle_gamma   90.00
#
_symmetry.space_group_name_H-M   'P 1'
#
loop_
_entity.id
_entity.type
_entity.pdbx_description
1 polymer ?
#
loop_
_entity_poly.entity_id
_entity_poly.type
_entity_poly.pdbx_seq_one_letter_code
_entity_poly.pdbx_strand_id
1 'polypeptide(L)'
;MRLLHTSAARASILLLVLAALPGTAFGAPTAITFVINHADCSDGRLSLHLNGVHLDTVESTNGCVCTDRTLEREFTDPDVLALYDSGRCNEVRVDVEGGGSLAVGFVRLEVESDEGPSSTCLFDAVSSTTPCADRDVCDGFDSWTTSLGSHDGDRVPAGLGARCDNCPDLNNPDQRDRDGDGLGDACDPCPDGDRDADGVCDAADNCLTTYNPDQADDDGDRLGDSCDVCPSAPDRDQRDSDADGVGDACDNCPSAPNPDQRDSDGNGRGDTCDAGDPGEETCVTIQRGALGEVADADLWEAFPWYSDGHIPYNAYGESHGFRTQALFWFGLDIIPAGATVTSAEFGVTAYTSGEPHVVRVHRATAPWEETTVNWSNFAGNYDEDVITDLVLVADYAMAADLTELVQAWVDGTTKNYGVLLEADPIGRTSNRSSDHYLQEHRPRLEVCYFTP
;
A
#
# COMPACT_ATOMS: atom_id res chain seq x y z
N MET A 1 -19.26 -29.19 39.86
CA MET A 1 -20.72 -29.09 40.01
C MET A 1 -21.00 -28.35 41.30
N ARG A 2 -21.19 -27.04 41.21
CA ARG A 2 -21.54 -26.18 42.35
C ARG A 2 -23.07 -26.26 42.47
N LEU A 3 -23.57 -26.67 43.64
CA LEU A 3 -25.01 -26.84 43.88
C LEU A 3 -25.61 -25.51 44.31
N LEU A 4 -26.74 -25.12 43.72
CA LEU A 4 -27.56 -24.04 44.30
C LEU A 4 -28.04 -24.51 45.67
N HIS A 5 -27.67 -23.78 46.73
CA HIS A 5 -28.10 -24.13 48.09
C HIS A 5 -29.60 -23.85 48.25
N THR A 6 -30.36 -24.86 48.64
CA THR A 6 -31.83 -24.90 48.86
C THR A 6 -32.39 -23.91 49.90
N SER A 7 -31.58 -22.98 50.38
CA SER A 7 -31.97 -21.92 51.33
C SER A 7 -32.09 -20.53 50.69
N ALA A 8 -31.66 -20.35 49.44
CA ALA A 8 -31.84 -19.11 48.71
C ALA A 8 -33.13 -19.18 47.87
N ALA A 9 -33.98 -18.16 48.05
CA ALA A 9 -35.17 -17.84 47.25
C ALA A 9 -36.40 -18.76 47.39
N ARG A 10 -37.11 -18.65 48.53
CA ARG A 10 -38.58 -18.63 48.47
C ARG A 10 -38.99 -17.30 47.84
N ALA A 11 -39.19 -17.31 46.54
CA ALA A 11 -39.74 -16.19 45.79
C ALA A 11 -41.04 -16.65 45.12
N SER A 12 -42.17 -16.56 45.83
CA SER A 12 -43.44 -16.34 45.14
C SER A 12 -43.40 -14.92 44.63
N ILE A 13 -42.86 -14.71 43.44
CA ILE A 13 -42.77 -13.39 42.82
C ILE A 13 -43.36 -13.52 41.42
N LEU A 14 -44.46 -12.80 41.24
CA LEU A 14 -44.96 -12.40 39.93
C LEU A 14 -43.86 -11.51 39.32
N LEU A 15 -42.91 -12.13 38.61
CA LEU A 15 -41.79 -11.41 38.04
C LEU A 15 -42.23 -10.84 36.71
N LEU A 16 -42.36 -9.53 36.71
CA LEU A 16 -42.83 -8.72 35.62
C LEU A 16 -41.60 -7.83 35.33
N VAL A 17 -40.83 -8.15 34.27
CA VAL A 17 -39.62 -7.40 33.88
C VAL A 17 -39.49 -7.25 32.37
N LEU A 18 -39.32 -5.99 31.96
CA LEU A 18 -38.94 -5.54 30.62
C LEU A 18 -37.60 -4.79 30.78
N ALA A 19 -36.52 -5.36 30.27
CA ALA A 19 -35.37 -4.60 29.81
C ALA A 19 -35.34 -4.74 28.28
N ALA A 20 -34.92 -3.70 27.57
CA ALA A 20 -34.49 -3.86 26.19
C ALA A 20 -33.44 -2.80 25.91
N LEU A 21 -32.35 -3.23 25.29
CA LEU A 21 -31.52 -2.35 24.49
C LEU A 21 -32.16 -2.29 23.10
N PRO A 22 -32.25 -1.11 22.48
CA PRO A 22 -32.85 -0.92 21.16
C PRO A 22 -32.05 -1.69 20.11
N GLY A 23 -32.69 -2.69 19.51
CA GLY A 23 -32.25 -3.26 18.24
C GLY A 23 -32.90 -2.48 17.10
N THR A 24 -32.11 -2.11 16.10
CA THR A 24 -32.56 -1.42 14.89
C THR A 24 -33.74 -2.15 14.22
N ALA A 25 -34.60 -1.40 13.52
CA ALA A 25 -35.79 -1.94 12.87
C ALA A 25 -35.39 -2.86 11.70
N PHE A 26 -35.42 -4.18 11.92
CA PHE A 26 -35.15 -5.18 10.88
C PHE A 26 -36.41 -5.69 10.20
N GLY A 27 -36.27 -6.13 8.95
CA GLY A 27 -37.32 -6.70 8.09
C GLY A 27 -38.12 -7.87 8.69
N ALA A 28 -38.93 -8.52 7.85
CA ALA A 28 -39.80 -9.61 8.32
C ALA A 28 -38.99 -10.75 8.95
N PRO A 29 -39.33 -11.21 10.17
CA PRO A 29 -38.55 -12.23 10.86
C PRO A 29 -38.71 -13.59 10.18
N THR A 30 -37.62 -14.34 10.11
CA THR A 30 -37.57 -15.73 9.64
C THR A 30 -37.52 -16.72 10.80
N ALA A 31 -37.03 -16.29 11.97
CA ALA A 31 -37.09 -17.03 13.23
C ALA A 31 -37.14 -16.08 14.42
N ILE A 32 -37.84 -16.48 15.49
CA ILE A 32 -37.83 -15.80 16.79
C ILE A 32 -37.43 -16.82 17.86
N THR A 33 -36.34 -16.58 18.57
CA THR A 33 -35.77 -17.52 19.54
C THR A 33 -35.70 -16.88 20.93
N PHE A 34 -36.35 -17.52 21.90
CA PHE A 34 -36.18 -17.21 23.31
C PHE A 34 -34.98 -17.99 23.85
N VAL A 35 -33.96 -17.30 24.33
CA VAL A 35 -32.76 -17.87 24.94
C VAL A 35 -32.79 -17.55 26.44
N ILE A 36 -32.91 -18.59 27.27
CA ILE A 36 -33.15 -18.44 28.70
C ILE A 36 -32.10 -19.21 29.47
N ASN A 37 -31.23 -18.53 30.19
CA ASN A 37 -30.36 -19.19 31.15
C ASN A 37 -31.13 -19.37 32.48
N HIS A 38 -31.26 -20.61 32.92
CA HIS A 38 -31.99 -20.94 34.14
C HIS A 38 -31.42 -22.18 34.83
N ALA A 39 -31.76 -22.34 36.10
CA ALA A 39 -31.59 -23.57 36.85
C ALA A 39 -32.83 -23.83 37.71
N ASP A 40 -33.34 -25.06 37.69
CA ASP A 40 -34.55 -25.40 38.40
C ASP A 40 -34.30 -26.46 39.47
N CYS A 41 -34.66 -26.14 40.72
CA CYS A 41 -34.65 -27.08 41.83
C CYS A 41 -36.01 -27.74 42.07
N SER A 42 -36.93 -27.57 41.13
CA SER A 42 -38.33 -28.02 41.14
C SER A 42 -38.82 -28.35 39.72
N ASP A 43 -40.14 -28.49 39.52
CA ASP A 43 -40.77 -28.73 38.21
C ASP A 43 -41.42 -27.42 37.71
N GLY A 44 -40.59 -26.40 37.46
CA GLY A 44 -40.98 -25.11 36.91
C GLY A 44 -41.13 -25.12 35.39
N ARG A 45 -41.98 -24.23 34.90
CA ARG A 45 -42.30 -24.05 33.47
C ARG A 45 -42.18 -22.59 33.10
N LEU A 46 -41.90 -22.32 31.83
CA LEU A 46 -41.73 -20.98 31.28
C LEU A 46 -42.77 -20.76 30.17
N SER A 47 -43.69 -19.84 30.40
CA SER A 47 -44.72 -19.44 29.43
C SER A 47 -44.22 -18.24 28.63
N LEU A 48 -44.17 -18.39 27.31
CA LEU A 48 -43.58 -17.43 26.38
C LEU A 48 -44.70 -16.64 25.68
N HIS A 49 -44.58 -15.32 25.66
CA HIS A 49 -45.58 -14.41 25.11
C HIS A 49 -44.94 -13.34 24.22
N LEU A 50 -45.64 -13.00 23.13
CA LEU A 50 -45.30 -11.92 22.21
C LEU A 50 -46.56 -11.11 21.89
N ASN A 51 -46.49 -9.79 22.07
CA ASN A 51 -47.60 -8.85 21.84
C ASN A 51 -48.91 -9.29 22.50
N GLY A 52 -48.81 -9.81 23.73
CA GLY A 52 -49.93 -10.31 24.54
C GLY A 52 -50.44 -11.69 24.14
N VAL A 53 -49.93 -12.31 23.06
CA VAL A 53 -50.30 -13.66 22.62
C VAL A 53 -49.40 -14.69 23.30
N HIS A 54 -50.00 -15.73 23.87
CA HIS A 54 -49.26 -16.89 24.39
C HIS A 54 -48.77 -17.76 23.24
N LEU A 55 -47.46 -18.00 23.17
CA LEU A 55 -46.81 -18.78 22.13
C LEU A 55 -46.65 -20.25 22.53
N ASP A 56 -46.08 -20.49 23.72
CA ASP A 56 -45.80 -21.83 24.22
C ASP A 56 -45.59 -21.83 25.73
N THR A 57 -45.66 -23.01 26.35
CA THR A 57 -45.19 -23.26 27.72
C THR A 57 -44.16 -24.37 27.71
N VAL A 58 -42.90 -24.02 27.97
CA VAL A 58 -41.77 -24.96 27.96
C VAL A 58 -41.40 -25.42 29.37
N GLU A 59 -41.03 -26.70 29.51
CA GLU A 59 -40.51 -27.24 30.78
C GLU A 59 -39.08 -26.76 31.02
N SER A 60 -38.69 -26.60 32.27
CA SER A 60 -37.29 -26.34 32.61
C SER A 60 -36.41 -27.54 32.20
N THR A 61 -35.27 -27.26 31.57
CA THR A 61 -34.34 -28.30 31.10
C THR A 61 -33.11 -28.50 32.00
N ASN A 62 -32.80 -27.53 32.84
CA ASN A 62 -31.65 -27.54 33.74
C ASN A 62 -32.10 -27.84 35.18
N GLY A 63 -31.48 -28.85 35.80
CA GLY A 63 -31.69 -29.16 37.21
C GLY A 63 -31.03 -28.15 38.17
N CYS A 64 -31.02 -28.48 39.46
CA CYS A 64 -30.56 -27.61 40.56
C CYS A 64 -29.03 -27.42 40.61
N VAL A 65 -28.43 -26.91 39.55
CA VAL A 65 -26.98 -26.72 39.42
C VAL A 65 -26.63 -25.42 38.71
N CYS A 66 -25.50 -24.85 39.13
CA CYS A 66 -24.85 -23.77 38.40
C CYS A 66 -24.52 -24.25 36.98
N THR A 67 -24.95 -23.48 35.99
CA THR A 67 -24.92 -23.84 34.58
C THR A 67 -24.97 -22.59 33.70
N ASP A 68 -24.19 -22.62 32.62
CA ASP A 68 -24.22 -21.67 31.51
C ASP A 68 -25.25 -22.07 30.44
N ARG A 69 -25.70 -23.33 30.45
CA ARG A 69 -26.69 -23.86 29.49
C ARG A 69 -27.98 -23.04 29.43
N THR A 70 -28.41 -22.76 28.22
CA THR A 70 -29.65 -22.07 27.89
C THR A 70 -30.76 -23.07 27.53
N LEU A 71 -31.99 -22.72 27.88
CA LEU A 71 -33.17 -23.20 27.19
C LEU A 71 -33.39 -22.31 25.98
N GLU A 72 -33.46 -22.93 24.80
CA GLU A 72 -33.71 -22.22 23.54
C GLU A 72 -35.04 -22.69 22.97
N ARG A 73 -35.94 -21.74 22.73
CA ARG A 73 -37.23 -22.01 22.09
C ARG A 73 -37.39 -21.12 20.85
N GLU A 74 -37.14 -21.74 19.70
CA GLU A 74 -37.29 -21.12 18.38
C GLU A 74 -38.70 -21.31 17.83
N PHE A 75 -39.23 -20.25 17.24
CA PHE A 75 -40.48 -20.21 16.50
C PHE A 75 -40.19 -19.80 15.04
N THR A 76 -40.56 -20.68 14.11
CA THR A 76 -40.50 -20.45 12.64
C THR A 76 -41.88 -20.54 11.98
N ASP A 77 -42.94 -20.68 12.79
CA ASP A 77 -44.32 -20.75 12.31
C ASP A 77 -44.74 -19.37 11.75
N PRO A 78 -45.23 -19.28 10.50
CA PRO A 78 -45.66 -18.02 9.90
C PRO A 78 -46.68 -17.24 10.73
N ASP A 79 -47.58 -17.91 11.46
CA ASP A 79 -48.58 -17.23 12.30
C ASP A 79 -47.95 -16.60 13.54
N VAL A 80 -46.88 -17.20 14.09
CA VAL A 80 -46.10 -16.63 15.21
C VAL A 80 -45.21 -15.49 14.73
N LEU A 81 -44.52 -15.68 13.60
CA LEU A 81 -43.67 -14.65 12.99
C LEU A 81 -44.48 -13.40 12.63
N ALA A 82 -45.74 -13.56 12.19
CA ALA A 82 -46.65 -12.46 11.89
C ALA A 82 -47.09 -11.64 13.12
N LEU A 83 -46.85 -12.13 14.35
CA LEU A 83 -47.10 -11.35 15.56
C LEU A 83 -46.05 -10.26 15.78
N TYR A 84 -44.85 -10.42 15.23
CA TYR A 84 -43.79 -9.43 15.32
C TYR A 84 -43.99 -8.31 14.27
N ASP A 85 -44.01 -7.07 14.73
CA ASP A 85 -44.14 -5.87 13.88
C ASP A 85 -42.90 -5.01 14.03
N SER A 86 -42.02 -5.03 13.03
CA SER A 86 -40.77 -4.25 13.06
C SER A 86 -40.98 -2.74 13.09
N GLY A 87 -42.17 -2.25 12.70
CA GLY A 87 -42.54 -0.84 12.74
C GLY A 87 -43.10 -0.36 14.08
N ARG A 88 -43.17 -1.24 15.10
CA ARG A 88 -43.71 -0.95 16.43
C ARG A 88 -42.82 -1.52 17.53
N CYS A 89 -43.07 -1.06 18.75
CA CYS A 89 -42.47 -1.66 19.92
C CYS A 89 -43.21 -2.97 20.24
N ASN A 90 -42.50 -4.09 20.11
CA ASN A 90 -43.02 -5.41 20.41
C ASN A 90 -42.87 -5.69 21.91
N GLU A 91 -43.99 -6.01 22.55
CA GLU A 91 -44.01 -6.44 23.95
C GLU A 91 -43.63 -7.92 24.02
N VAL A 92 -42.55 -8.22 24.72
CA VAL A 92 -42.07 -9.59 24.91
C VAL A 92 -42.15 -9.94 26.38
N ARG A 93 -42.72 -11.11 26.71
CA ARG A 93 -42.95 -11.51 28.09
C ARG A 93 -42.66 -12.99 28.29
N VAL A 94 -41.98 -13.30 29.40
CA VAL A 94 -41.75 -14.66 29.87
C VAL A 94 -42.30 -14.79 31.29
N ASP A 95 -43.28 -15.67 31.45
CA ASP A 95 -43.92 -15.97 32.72
C ASP A 95 -43.34 -17.26 33.32
N VAL A 96 -43.00 -17.25 34.60
CA VAL A 96 -42.62 -18.45 35.34
C VAL A 96 -43.87 -19.09 35.95
N GLU A 97 -44.16 -20.33 35.56
CA GLU A 97 -45.29 -21.11 36.07
C GLU A 97 -44.83 -22.30 36.92
N GLY A 98 -45.45 -22.51 38.08
CA GLY A 98 -45.05 -23.59 38.98
C GLY A 98 -43.66 -23.34 39.59
N GLY A 99 -42.97 -24.41 39.99
CA GLY A 99 -41.54 -24.39 40.35
C GLY A 99 -41.09 -23.33 41.37
N GLY A 100 -41.43 -23.49 42.65
CA GLY A 100 -41.06 -22.54 43.72
C GLY A 100 -39.55 -22.37 44.00
N SER A 101 -38.67 -22.90 43.14
CA SER A 101 -37.21 -22.76 43.19
C SER A 101 -36.58 -22.74 41.78
N LEU A 102 -37.21 -22.04 40.83
CA LEU A 102 -36.62 -21.71 39.54
C LEU A 102 -35.76 -20.44 39.65
N ALA A 103 -34.49 -20.57 39.32
CA ALA A 103 -33.51 -19.50 39.16
C ALA A 103 -33.41 -19.11 37.67
N VAL A 104 -33.54 -17.83 37.34
CA VAL A 104 -33.32 -17.30 35.99
C VAL A 104 -32.09 -16.39 36.04
N GLY A 105 -31.10 -16.68 35.22
CA GLY A 105 -29.87 -15.89 35.08
C GLY A 105 -30.09 -14.75 34.10
N PHE A 106 -30.55 -15.05 32.89
CA PHE A 106 -30.94 -14.05 31.91
C PHE A 106 -32.03 -14.58 30.97
N VAL A 107 -32.70 -13.65 30.29
CA VAL A 107 -33.63 -13.90 29.20
C VAL A 107 -33.25 -12.99 28.04
N ARG A 108 -32.93 -13.55 26.88
CA ARG A 108 -32.62 -12.84 25.65
C ARG A 108 -33.59 -13.28 24.56
N LEU A 109 -34.07 -12.35 23.74
CA LEU A 109 -34.79 -12.67 22.52
C LEU A 109 -33.86 -12.44 21.33
N GLU A 110 -33.79 -13.41 20.44
CA GLU A 110 -33.05 -13.34 19.19
C GLU A 110 -34.05 -13.41 18.03
N VAL A 111 -33.87 -12.55 17.02
CA VAL A 111 -34.74 -12.44 15.84
C VAL A 111 -33.85 -12.51 14.61
N GLU A 112 -34.02 -13.57 13.82
CA GLU A 112 -33.38 -13.71 12.52
C GLU A 112 -34.26 -13.07 11.45
N SER A 113 -33.65 -12.40 10.48
CA SER A 113 -34.34 -11.81 9.33
C SER A 113 -33.50 -11.89 8.06
N ASP A 114 -34.11 -11.61 6.90
CA ASP A 114 -33.38 -11.53 5.63
C ASP A 114 -32.33 -10.39 5.61
N GLU A 115 -32.43 -9.43 6.54
CA GLU A 115 -31.54 -8.28 6.68
C GLU A 115 -30.43 -8.51 7.73
N GLY A 116 -30.48 -9.63 8.46
CA GLY A 116 -29.52 -10.02 9.50
C GLY A 116 -30.17 -10.35 10.85
N PRO A 117 -29.36 -10.88 11.80
CA PRO A 117 -29.80 -11.19 13.15
C PRO A 117 -29.89 -9.94 14.03
N SER A 118 -30.85 -9.92 14.94
CA SER A 118 -30.98 -8.92 16.01
C SER A 118 -31.25 -9.61 17.33
N SER A 119 -30.85 -8.99 18.45
CA SER A 119 -31.14 -9.52 19.77
C SER A 119 -31.43 -8.41 20.78
N THR A 120 -32.26 -8.69 21.77
CA THR A 120 -32.38 -7.83 22.96
C THR A 120 -32.28 -8.64 24.24
N CYS A 121 -31.69 -8.01 25.24
CA CYS A 121 -31.69 -8.52 26.60
C CYS A 121 -33.00 -8.14 27.31
N LEU A 122 -33.86 -9.12 27.58
CA LEU A 122 -35.14 -8.94 28.27
C LEU A 122 -34.98 -8.87 29.79
N PHE A 123 -34.00 -9.61 30.31
CA PHE A 123 -33.68 -9.67 31.74
C PHE A 123 -32.24 -10.17 31.92
N ASP A 124 -31.49 -9.55 32.83
CA ASP A 124 -30.22 -10.08 33.31
C ASP A 124 -30.16 -9.92 34.83
N ALA A 125 -29.90 -11.01 35.55
CA ALA A 125 -29.73 -11.01 36.99
C ALA A 125 -28.43 -10.30 37.43
N VAL A 126 -27.50 -10.08 36.50
CA VAL A 126 -26.25 -9.34 36.72
C VAL A 126 -26.32 -7.96 36.09
N SER A 127 -26.12 -6.91 36.88
CA SER A 127 -25.74 -5.60 36.33
C SER A 127 -24.30 -5.67 35.80
N SER A 128 -24.13 -5.62 34.49
CA SER A 128 -22.82 -5.67 33.83
C SER A 128 -22.79 -4.80 32.57
N THR A 129 -21.58 -4.48 32.09
CA THR A 129 -21.36 -3.69 30.86
C THR A 129 -21.75 -4.44 29.59
N THR A 130 -22.06 -5.74 29.69
CA THR A 130 -22.51 -6.58 28.57
C THR A 130 -23.76 -7.35 29.01
N PRO A 131 -24.97 -6.76 28.87
CA PRO A 131 -26.21 -7.38 29.29
C PRO A 131 -26.49 -8.69 28.55
N CYS A 132 -27.08 -9.67 29.24
CA CYS A 132 -27.39 -11.00 28.74
C CYS A 132 -26.19 -11.74 28.11
N ALA A 133 -24.96 -11.46 28.55
CA ALA A 133 -23.80 -12.27 28.16
C ALA A 133 -23.92 -13.69 28.73
N ASP A 134 -23.48 -14.68 27.95
CA ASP A 134 -23.48 -16.08 28.36
C ASP A 134 -22.62 -16.26 29.62
N ARG A 135 -23.25 -16.65 30.72
CA ARG A 135 -22.65 -16.76 32.05
C ARG A 135 -23.29 -17.87 32.85
N ASP A 136 -22.61 -18.34 33.89
CA ASP A 136 -23.21 -19.30 34.82
C ASP A 136 -24.31 -18.60 35.62
N VAL A 137 -25.49 -19.23 35.70
CA VAL A 137 -26.65 -18.75 36.48
C VAL A 137 -26.28 -18.36 37.92
N CYS A 138 -25.24 -18.98 38.50
CA CYS A 138 -24.79 -18.72 39.86
C CYS A 138 -23.86 -17.50 40.00
N ASP A 139 -23.36 -16.95 38.91
CA ASP A 139 -22.50 -15.76 38.93
C ASP A 139 -23.30 -14.46 39.13
N GLY A 140 -24.64 -14.54 39.09
CA GLY A 140 -25.53 -13.37 39.11
C GLY A 140 -26.56 -13.22 40.20
N PHE A 141 -26.47 -13.99 41.29
CA PHE A 141 -27.41 -13.83 42.40
C PHE A 141 -27.05 -12.67 43.33
N ASP A 142 -27.21 -11.43 42.85
CA ASP A 142 -27.03 -10.23 43.65
C ASP A 142 -28.13 -9.18 43.39
N SER A 143 -29.43 -9.56 43.34
CA SER A 143 -30.54 -8.67 43.75
C SER A 143 -31.94 -9.27 43.57
N TRP A 144 -32.89 -8.69 44.31
CA TRP A 144 -34.34 -8.79 44.10
C TRP A 144 -34.77 -7.64 43.20
N THR A 145 -35.09 -7.88 41.93
CA THR A 145 -35.63 -6.83 41.06
C THR A 145 -36.79 -7.33 40.20
N THR A 146 -37.96 -6.76 40.49
CA THR A 146 -39.12 -6.59 39.61
C THR A 146 -39.02 -5.18 39.02
N SER A 147 -39.19 -4.99 37.71
CA SER A 147 -39.56 -3.66 37.18
C SER A 147 -40.36 -3.77 35.91
N LEU A 148 -41.51 -3.10 35.94
CA LEU A 148 -42.44 -2.99 34.85
C LEU A 148 -42.51 -1.58 34.32
N GLY A 149 -42.34 -1.45 33.00
CA GLY A 149 -42.44 -0.21 32.27
C GLY A 149 -41.19 0.67 32.41
N SER A 150 -41.05 1.60 31.45
CA SER A 150 -40.20 2.80 31.45
C SER A 150 -39.58 3.06 32.82
N HIS A 151 -38.31 2.66 32.98
CA HIS A 151 -37.57 2.76 34.23
C HIS A 151 -37.32 4.22 34.65
N ASP A 152 -37.36 5.11 33.65
CA ASP A 152 -37.04 6.52 33.68
C ASP A 152 -38.29 7.45 33.73
N GLY A 153 -39.51 6.89 33.64
CA GLY A 153 -40.78 7.60 33.80
C GLY A 153 -41.25 8.42 32.59
N ASP A 154 -40.68 8.19 31.40
CA ASP A 154 -41.00 8.88 30.15
C ASP A 154 -42.28 8.35 29.45
N ARG A 155 -42.78 7.18 29.92
CA ARG A 155 -43.96 6.46 29.43
C ARG A 155 -43.78 5.81 28.06
N VAL A 156 -42.55 5.63 27.60
CA VAL A 156 -42.21 4.83 26.43
C VAL A 156 -41.84 3.42 26.91
N PRO A 157 -42.51 2.37 26.41
CA PRO A 157 -42.19 1.02 26.83
C PRO A 157 -40.83 0.58 26.25
N ALA A 158 -40.05 -0.15 27.05
CA ALA A 158 -38.97 -0.97 26.52
C ALA A 158 -39.53 -2.08 25.61
N GLY A 159 -38.70 -2.68 24.77
CA GLY A 159 -39.08 -3.80 23.89
C GLY A 159 -38.20 -3.90 22.66
N LEU A 160 -38.64 -4.66 21.66
CA LEU A 160 -37.94 -4.83 20.38
C LEU A 160 -38.69 -4.20 19.21
N GLY A 161 -37.97 -3.54 18.31
CA GLY A 161 -38.53 -2.89 17.12
C GLY A 161 -38.62 -1.36 17.26
N ALA A 162 -39.10 -0.70 16.21
CA ALA A 162 -39.14 0.76 16.18
C ALA A 162 -40.06 1.35 17.28
N ARG A 163 -39.67 2.49 17.86
CA ARG A 163 -40.44 3.25 18.88
C ARG A 163 -40.46 2.62 20.29
N CYS A 164 -39.57 1.68 20.58
CA CYS A 164 -39.24 1.33 21.97
C CYS A 164 -38.32 2.38 22.58
N ASP A 165 -38.22 2.37 23.90
CA ASP A 165 -37.33 3.25 24.66
C ASP A 165 -35.86 3.06 24.25
N ASN A 166 -35.27 4.09 23.64
CA ASN A 166 -33.90 4.15 23.17
C ASN A 166 -32.93 4.76 24.18
N CYS A 167 -33.40 5.19 25.36
CA CYS A 167 -32.58 5.60 26.49
C CYS A 167 -33.16 5.10 27.82
N PRO A 168 -32.99 3.79 28.15
CA PRO A 168 -33.71 3.12 29.23
C PRO A 168 -33.60 3.74 30.62
N ASP A 169 -32.55 4.53 30.86
CA ASP A 169 -32.25 5.17 32.14
C ASP A 169 -32.51 6.70 32.14
N LEU A 170 -32.89 7.30 31.01
CA LEU A 170 -33.01 8.76 30.86
C LEU A 170 -34.33 9.18 30.22
N ASN A 171 -35.11 9.95 30.96
CA ASN A 171 -36.42 10.45 30.52
C ASN A 171 -36.38 11.22 29.19
N ASN A 172 -36.71 10.56 28.08
CA ASN A 172 -36.74 11.15 26.74
C ASN A 172 -38.01 10.76 25.95
N PRO A 173 -39.20 11.30 26.32
CA PRO A 173 -40.47 10.88 25.73
C PRO A 173 -40.61 11.12 24.22
N ASP A 174 -39.75 11.94 23.62
CA ASP A 174 -39.71 12.21 22.20
C ASP A 174 -38.87 11.19 21.42
N GLN A 175 -38.07 10.37 22.11
CA GLN A 175 -37.31 9.24 21.56
C GLN A 175 -36.49 9.68 20.35
N ARG A 176 -35.94 10.90 20.44
CA ARG A 176 -35.19 11.51 19.36
C ARG A 176 -33.87 10.76 19.20
N ASP A 177 -33.58 10.42 17.96
CA ASP A 177 -32.39 9.70 17.51
C ASP A 177 -32.08 10.30 16.14
N ARG A 178 -31.08 11.18 16.11
CA ARG A 178 -30.82 12.06 14.96
C ARG A 178 -30.02 11.40 13.86
N ASP A 179 -29.11 10.50 14.22
CA ASP A 179 -28.23 9.78 13.31
C ASP A 179 -28.72 8.35 13.00
N GLY A 180 -29.66 7.84 13.79
CA GLY A 180 -30.36 6.57 13.54
C GLY A 180 -29.57 5.34 13.96
N ASP A 181 -28.62 5.49 14.90
CA ASP A 181 -27.79 4.39 15.39
C ASP A 181 -28.52 3.51 16.42
N GLY A 182 -29.71 3.95 16.86
CA GLY A 182 -30.55 3.28 17.82
C GLY A 182 -30.38 3.77 19.26
N LEU A 183 -29.37 4.59 19.57
CA LEU A 183 -29.23 5.33 20.82
C LEU A 183 -30.00 6.65 20.71
N GLY A 184 -30.76 7.00 21.74
CA GLY A 184 -31.43 8.30 21.74
C GLY A 184 -30.45 9.45 21.99
N ASP A 185 -30.73 10.63 21.41
CA ASP A 185 -30.01 11.89 21.61
C ASP A 185 -29.72 12.21 23.09
N ALA A 186 -30.54 11.70 24.01
CA ALA A 186 -30.42 11.92 25.44
C ALA A 186 -29.30 11.09 26.08
N CYS A 187 -28.99 9.91 25.54
CA CYS A 187 -28.01 8.96 26.04
C CYS A 187 -26.84 8.70 25.07
N ASP A 188 -26.91 9.24 23.86
CA ASP A 188 -25.87 9.13 22.85
C ASP A 188 -24.74 10.16 23.06
N PRO A 189 -23.46 9.73 23.17
CA PRO A 189 -22.32 10.64 23.21
C PRO A 189 -22.12 11.43 21.90
N CYS A 190 -22.54 10.90 20.75
CA CYS A 190 -22.40 11.49 19.43
C CYS A 190 -23.75 11.60 18.68
N PRO A 191 -24.69 12.43 19.17
CA PRO A 191 -26.08 12.54 18.66
C PRO A 191 -26.22 13.12 17.25
N ASP A 192 -25.11 13.35 16.55
CA ASP A 192 -25.07 13.77 15.16
C ASP A 192 -24.19 12.83 14.30
N GLY A 193 -23.76 11.68 14.84
CA GLY A 193 -22.95 10.66 14.19
C GLY A 193 -21.48 10.61 14.62
N ASP A 194 -20.92 9.41 14.54
CA ASP A 194 -19.50 9.06 14.51
C ASP A 194 -19.32 8.06 13.34
N ARG A 195 -18.91 8.56 12.18
CA ARG A 195 -18.96 7.81 10.92
C ARG A 195 -17.91 6.71 10.79
N ASP A 196 -16.77 6.85 11.46
CA ASP A 196 -15.70 5.86 11.42
C ASP A 196 -15.53 5.08 12.73
N ALA A 197 -16.38 5.36 13.71
CA ALA A 197 -16.47 4.67 14.99
C ALA A 197 -15.16 4.72 15.79
N ASP A 198 -14.47 5.85 15.72
CA ASP A 198 -13.21 6.09 16.43
C ASP A 198 -13.41 6.66 17.84
N GLY A 199 -14.64 7.05 18.17
CA GLY A 199 -15.03 7.62 19.45
C GLY A 199 -14.99 9.15 19.48
N VAL A 200 -14.74 9.80 18.34
CA VAL A 200 -14.80 11.26 18.15
C VAL A 200 -15.97 11.59 17.24
N CYS A 201 -16.90 12.41 17.73
CA CYS A 201 -18.08 12.74 16.94
C CYS A 201 -17.72 13.54 15.67
N ASP A 202 -18.47 13.33 14.59
CA ASP A 202 -18.28 13.91 13.24
C ASP A 202 -17.98 15.42 13.23
N ALA A 203 -18.56 16.18 14.17
CA ALA A 203 -18.40 17.64 14.23
C ALA A 203 -17.04 18.09 14.82
N ALA A 204 -16.35 17.20 15.53
CA ALA A 204 -15.06 17.42 16.15
C ALA A 204 -13.93 16.61 15.49
N ASP A 205 -14.27 15.66 14.62
CA ASP A 205 -13.35 14.75 13.96
C ASP A 205 -12.61 15.42 12.78
N ASN A 206 -11.27 15.44 12.82
CA ASN A 206 -10.40 15.94 11.77
C ASN A 206 -10.15 14.92 10.64
N CYS A 207 -10.63 13.68 10.76
CA CYS A 207 -10.62 12.65 9.73
C CYS A 207 -11.93 11.85 9.66
N LEU A 208 -13.04 12.56 9.43
CA LEU A 208 -14.44 12.15 9.26
C LEU A 208 -14.82 10.72 8.77
N THR A 209 -13.93 10.01 8.08
CA THR A 209 -14.15 8.66 7.55
C THR A 209 -12.95 7.73 7.76
N THR A 210 -11.99 8.10 8.60
CA THR A 210 -10.71 7.42 8.76
C THR A 210 -10.31 7.40 10.22
N TYR A 211 -10.57 6.25 10.86
CA TYR A 211 -10.34 5.99 12.27
C TYR A 211 -9.04 6.60 12.80
N ASN A 212 -9.14 7.62 13.66
CA ASN A 212 -8.00 8.30 14.26
C ASN A 212 -8.32 8.89 15.67
N PRO A 213 -8.52 8.03 16.69
CA PRO A 213 -8.96 8.47 18.02
C PRO A 213 -8.03 9.47 18.73
N ASP A 214 -6.78 9.59 18.28
CA ASP A 214 -5.80 10.54 18.83
C ASP A 214 -5.90 11.94 18.20
N GLN A 215 -6.59 12.09 17.07
CA GLN A 215 -6.85 13.36 16.39
C GLN A 215 -5.57 14.17 16.15
N ALA A 216 -4.47 13.48 15.81
CA ALA A 216 -3.20 14.11 15.47
C ALA A 216 -3.36 14.99 14.20
N ASP A 217 -2.71 16.15 14.21
CA ASP A 217 -2.75 17.21 13.17
C ASP A 217 -1.44 17.99 13.33
N ASP A 218 -0.34 17.41 12.83
CA ASP A 218 1.02 17.86 13.11
C ASP A 218 1.32 19.24 12.51
N ASP A 219 0.66 19.58 11.39
CA ASP A 219 0.88 20.82 10.65
C ASP A 219 -0.17 21.92 10.92
N GLY A 220 -1.30 21.56 11.54
CA GLY A 220 -2.35 22.47 11.99
C GLY A 220 -3.28 22.95 10.87
N ASP A 221 -3.42 22.20 9.79
CA ASP A 221 -4.31 22.53 8.68
C ASP A 221 -5.77 22.10 8.89
N ARG A 222 -6.03 21.35 9.98
CA ARG A 222 -7.32 20.77 10.43
C ARG A 222 -7.74 19.49 9.73
N LEU A 223 -6.85 18.87 8.98
CA LEU A 223 -6.96 17.49 8.55
C LEU A 223 -6.08 16.64 9.45
N GLY A 224 -6.55 15.46 9.86
CA GLY A 224 -5.74 14.62 10.72
C GLY A 224 -4.65 13.88 9.95
N ASP A 225 -3.53 13.60 10.61
CA ASP A 225 -2.36 12.92 10.01
C ASP A 225 -2.73 11.59 9.32
N SER A 226 -3.80 10.93 9.78
CA SER A 226 -4.27 9.65 9.24
C SER A 226 -4.97 9.77 7.88
N CYS A 227 -5.48 10.94 7.53
CA CYS A 227 -6.20 11.20 6.29
C CYS A 227 -5.58 12.36 5.47
N ASP A 228 -4.38 12.80 5.86
CA ASP A 228 -3.63 13.88 5.23
C ASP A 228 -2.55 13.33 4.28
N VAL A 229 -2.55 13.78 3.03
CA VAL A 229 -1.51 13.44 2.03
C VAL A 229 -0.21 14.21 2.23
N CYS A 230 -0.22 15.24 3.07
CA CYS A 230 0.95 16.01 3.50
C CYS A 230 0.97 16.30 5.00
N PRO A 231 1.12 15.28 5.90
CA PRO A 231 1.05 15.44 7.36
C PRO A 231 2.06 16.40 8.02
N SER A 232 2.95 17.01 7.24
CA SER A 232 3.99 17.93 7.71
C SER A 232 3.97 19.30 7.02
N ALA A 233 3.00 19.55 6.13
CA ALA A 233 2.96 20.75 5.30
C ALA A 233 1.51 21.20 5.03
N PRO A 234 1.04 22.34 5.58
CA PRO A 234 -0.38 22.68 5.57
C PRO A 234 -1.00 22.82 4.18
N ASP A 235 -1.96 21.95 3.84
CA ASP A 235 -2.59 21.89 2.53
C ASP A 235 -4.05 21.41 2.56
N ARG A 236 -4.92 22.25 3.10
CA ARG A 236 -6.37 21.98 3.24
C ARG A 236 -7.12 21.57 1.96
N ASP A 237 -6.55 21.78 0.77
CA ASP A 237 -7.16 21.34 -0.50
C ASP A 237 -6.71 19.94 -0.95
N GLN A 238 -5.74 19.32 -0.24
CA GLN A 238 -5.31 17.93 -0.40
C GLN A 238 -5.06 17.56 -1.86
N ARG A 239 -4.38 18.47 -2.55
CA ARG A 239 -4.16 18.31 -3.98
C ARG A 239 -3.01 17.36 -4.17
N ASP A 240 -3.27 16.30 -4.91
CA ASP A 240 -2.28 15.34 -5.39
C ASP A 240 -2.43 15.28 -6.92
N SER A 241 -1.55 15.98 -7.64
CA SER A 241 -1.65 16.21 -9.08
C SER A 241 -1.29 14.98 -9.91
N ASP A 242 -0.50 14.06 -9.39
CA ASP A 242 -0.03 12.88 -10.11
C ASP A 242 -0.53 11.55 -9.53
N ALA A 243 -1.30 11.61 -8.44
CA ALA A 243 -2.01 10.52 -7.79
C ALA A 243 -1.07 9.46 -7.19
N ASP A 244 0.06 9.88 -6.65
CA ASP A 244 1.05 9.00 -6.03
C ASP A 244 0.84 8.80 -4.51
N GLY A 245 -0.06 9.58 -3.90
CA GLY A 245 -0.39 9.54 -2.48
C GLY A 245 0.37 10.56 -1.61
N VAL A 246 1.21 11.40 -2.21
CA VAL A 246 1.88 12.54 -1.59
C VAL A 246 1.27 13.82 -2.16
N GLY A 247 0.86 14.75 -1.31
CA GLY A 247 0.25 16.00 -1.79
C GLY A 247 1.27 16.94 -2.44
N ASP A 248 0.81 17.76 -3.39
CA ASP A 248 1.60 18.76 -4.11
C ASP A 248 2.38 19.71 -3.19
N ALA A 249 1.91 19.91 -1.95
CA ALA A 249 2.55 20.78 -0.97
C ALA A 249 3.84 20.20 -0.36
N CYS A 250 3.97 18.87 -0.35
CA CYS A 250 5.10 18.14 0.22
C CYS A 250 5.77 17.18 -0.78
N ASP A 251 5.27 17.10 -2.01
CA ASP A 251 5.82 16.30 -3.10
C ASP A 251 7.04 16.98 -3.77
N ASN A 252 8.18 16.30 -3.78
CA ASN A 252 9.40 16.73 -4.46
C ASN A 252 9.37 16.51 -5.99
N CYS A 253 8.31 15.89 -6.53
CA CYS A 253 7.97 15.75 -7.94
C CYS A 253 6.46 15.85 -8.24
N PRO A 254 5.81 17.04 -8.08
CA PRO A 254 4.34 17.26 -8.21
C PRO A 254 3.65 16.93 -9.54
N SER A 255 4.35 16.30 -10.49
CA SER A 255 3.85 15.95 -11.82
C SER A 255 4.36 14.59 -12.30
N ALA A 256 5.07 13.83 -11.46
CA ALA A 256 5.69 12.57 -11.82
C ALA A 256 5.69 11.61 -10.61
N PRO A 257 4.84 10.56 -10.62
CA PRO A 257 4.60 9.75 -9.43
C PRO A 257 5.86 9.15 -8.82
N ASN A 258 6.11 9.42 -7.54
CA ASN A 258 7.22 8.91 -6.76
C ASN A 258 6.87 8.80 -5.26
N PRO A 259 6.04 7.82 -4.87
CA PRO A 259 5.54 7.70 -3.49
C PRO A 259 6.62 7.53 -2.41
N ASP A 260 7.84 7.16 -2.80
CA ASP A 260 8.99 7.01 -1.89
C ASP A 260 9.76 8.33 -1.66
N GLN A 261 9.39 9.40 -2.39
CA GLN A 261 9.95 10.75 -2.31
C GLN A 261 11.48 10.75 -2.34
N ARG A 262 12.06 9.80 -3.07
CA ARG A 262 13.52 9.60 -3.08
C ARG A 262 14.21 10.79 -3.73
N ASP A 263 15.12 11.40 -2.96
CA ASP A 263 16.00 12.49 -3.37
C ASP A 263 17.43 12.08 -2.97
N SER A 264 18.18 11.54 -3.93
CA SER A 264 19.49 10.93 -3.68
C SER A 264 20.60 11.95 -3.44
N ASP A 265 20.44 13.19 -3.91
CA ASP A 265 21.44 14.25 -3.77
C ASP A 265 21.08 15.33 -2.72
N GLY A 266 19.83 15.32 -2.24
CA GLY A 266 19.31 16.21 -1.20
C GLY A 266 19.02 17.63 -1.70
N ASN A 267 18.80 17.82 -3.00
CA ASN A 267 18.57 19.14 -3.59
C ASN A 267 17.11 19.63 -3.44
N GLY A 268 16.20 18.78 -2.96
CA GLY A 268 14.78 19.06 -2.79
C GLY A 268 13.90 18.70 -3.99
N ARG A 269 14.45 18.03 -5.00
CA ARG A 269 13.78 17.51 -6.19
C ARG A 269 13.93 16.00 -6.21
N GLY A 270 12.85 15.27 -6.46
CA GLY A 270 12.92 13.80 -6.44
C GLY A 270 13.63 13.22 -7.66
N ASP A 271 14.35 12.12 -7.47
CA ASP A 271 15.11 11.39 -8.50
C ASP A 271 14.27 11.18 -9.79
N THR A 272 12.96 10.98 -9.66
CA THR A 272 12.02 10.75 -10.77
C THR A 272 11.88 11.95 -11.70
N CYS A 273 11.93 13.18 -11.17
CA CYS A 273 11.77 14.42 -11.92
C CYS A 273 13.06 15.25 -11.99
N ASP A 274 14.16 14.73 -11.45
CA ASP A 274 15.47 15.38 -11.40
C ASP A 274 16.37 15.12 -12.63
N ALA A 275 15.91 14.30 -13.57
CA ALA A 275 16.65 14.03 -14.81
C ALA A 275 16.90 15.34 -15.61
N GLY A 276 18.13 15.83 -15.58
CA GLY A 276 18.61 16.96 -16.37
C GLY A 276 18.85 18.27 -15.62
N ASP A 277 19.00 18.24 -14.29
CA ASP A 277 19.37 19.45 -13.53
C ASP A 277 20.84 19.87 -13.78
N PRO A 278 21.12 21.19 -13.92
CA PRO A 278 22.48 21.67 -14.17
C PRO A 278 23.32 21.51 -12.90
N GLY A 279 24.10 20.42 -12.84
CA GLY A 279 24.95 20.09 -11.70
C GLY A 279 25.18 18.59 -11.50
N GLU A 280 24.40 17.73 -12.15
CA GLU A 280 24.58 16.28 -12.11
C GLU A 280 25.49 15.79 -13.25
N GLU A 281 26.49 14.97 -12.90
CA GLU A 281 27.40 14.37 -13.88
C GLU A 281 26.72 13.18 -14.55
N THR A 282 26.33 13.33 -15.81
CA THR A 282 25.74 12.27 -16.62
C THR A 282 26.84 11.47 -17.33
N CYS A 283 26.90 10.16 -17.11
CA CYS A 283 27.82 9.25 -17.82
C CYS A 283 27.09 8.36 -18.82
N VAL A 284 27.56 8.32 -20.07
CA VAL A 284 27.01 7.48 -21.15
C VAL A 284 28.11 6.64 -21.80
N THR A 285 27.82 5.38 -22.13
CA THR A 285 28.75 4.50 -22.86
C THR A 285 28.29 4.31 -24.30
N ILE A 286 29.00 4.94 -25.24
CA ILE A 286 28.74 4.81 -26.68
C ILE A 286 29.41 3.53 -27.17
N GLN A 287 28.60 2.59 -27.65
CA GLN A 287 29.04 1.27 -28.09
C GLN A 287 28.04 0.68 -29.09
N ARG A 288 28.52 0.15 -30.23
CA ARG A 288 27.65 -0.34 -31.31
C ARG A 288 26.67 -1.40 -30.80
N GLY A 289 25.38 -1.15 -31.00
CA GLY A 289 24.27 -2.02 -30.59
C GLY A 289 23.79 -1.79 -29.15
N ALA A 290 24.47 -0.96 -28.36
CA ALA A 290 24.02 -0.52 -27.05
C ALA A 290 23.48 0.91 -27.14
N LEU A 291 24.35 1.86 -27.50
CA LEU A 291 24.03 3.28 -27.53
C LEU A 291 24.93 4.01 -28.53
N GLY A 292 24.33 4.92 -29.31
CA GLY A 292 25.02 5.75 -30.29
C GLY A 292 25.58 5.00 -31.50
N GLU A 293 26.16 5.77 -32.42
CA GLU A 293 26.79 5.25 -33.62
C GLU A 293 28.29 5.06 -33.40
N VAL A 294 28.82 3.93 -33.86
CA VAL A 294 30.25 3.63 -33.80
C VAL A 294 30.64 3.07 -35.15
N ALA A 295 31.80 3.47 -35.68
CA ALA A 295 32.42 2.90 -36.86
C ALA A 295 33.88 2.57 -36.57
N ASP A 296 34.40 1.51 -37.18
CA ASP A 296 35.82 1.18 -37.11
C ASP A 296 36.33 0.54 -38.40
N ALA A 297 37.62 0.66 -38.68
CA ALA A 297 38.21 0.05 -39.85
C ALA A 297 39.70 -0.22 -39.65
N ASP A 298 40.25 -1.23 -40.31
CA ASP A 298 41.69 -1.41 -40.42
C ASP A 298 42.22 -0.82 -41.75
N LEU A 299 43.43 -0.28 -41.66
CA LEU A 299 44.20 0.20 -42.80
C LEU A 299 45.42 -0.70 -42.93
N TRP A 300 45.59 -1.32 -44.09
CA TRP A 300 46.67 -2.28 -44.30
C TRP A 300 47.59 -1.89 -45.46
N GLU A 301 48.84 -1.59 -45.16
CA GLU A 301 49.86 -1.21 -46.15
C GLU A 301 50.14 -2.31 -47.18
N ALA A 302 50.04 -3.59 -46.79
CA ALA A 302 50.24 -4.70 -47.72
C ALA A 302 49.13 -4.80 -48.78
N PHE A 303 47.93 -4.31 -48.46
CA PHE A 303 46.77 -4.32 -49.35
C PHE A 303 46.13 -2.92 -49.44
N PRO A 304 46.77 -1.97 -50.16
CA PRO A 304 46.41 -0.57 -50.02
C PRO A 304 44.99 -0.17 -50.44
N TRP A 305 44.30 -1.04 -51.16
CA TRP A 305 42.97 -0.84 -51.73
C TRP A 305 41.88 -1.60 -50.97
N TYR A 306 42.29 -2.42 -50.00
CA TYR A 306 41.40 -3.25 -49.19
C TYR A 306 40.79 -2.40 -48.07
N SER A 307 39.48 -2.55 -47.89
CA SER A 307 38.69 -1.87 -46.86
C SER A 307 37.95 -2.94 -46.08
N ASP A 308 38.09 -2.93 -44.76
CA ASP A 308 37.65 -4.04 -43.92
C ASP A 308 37.08 -3.57 -42.57
N GLY A 309 36.13 -2.64 -42.68
CA GLY A 309 35.33 -2.15 -41.54
C GLY A 309 34.14 -3.03 -41.14
N HIS A 310 33.98 -4.23 -41.71
CA HIS A 310 32.83 -5.12 -41.43
C HIS A 310 33.19 -6.56 -41.06
N ILE A 311 34.33 -6.72 -40.41
CA ILE A 311 34.75 -8.00 -39.85
C ILE A 311 34.87 -7.92 -38.34
N PRO A 312 34.81 -9.06 -37.60
CA PRO A 312 34.86 -9.06 -36.14
C PRO A 312 36.16 -8.57 -35.47
N TYR A 313 37.21 -8.24 -36.25
CA TYR A 313 38.51 -7.85 -35.73
C TYR A 313 39.18 -6.78 -36.59
N ASN A 314 39.72 -5.74 -35.97
CA ASN A 314 40.63 -4.81 -36.63
C ASN A 314 42.05 -4.97 -36.06
N ALA A 315 43.05 -4.37 -36.68
CA ALA A 315 44.43 -4.53 -36.24
C ALA A 315 45.30 -3.29 -36.44
N TYR A 316 46.31 -3.18 -35.59
CA TYR A 316 47.36 -2.18 -35.67
C TYR A 316 48.74 -2.80 -35.39
N GLY A 317 49.80 -2.07 -35.74
CA GLY A 317 51.20 -2.50 -35.62
C GLY A 317 51.75 -3.03 -36.94
N GLU A 318 52.59 -4.06 -36.89
CA GLU A 318 53.24 -4.63 -38.09
C GLU A 318 52.87 -6.09 -38.33
N SER A 319 52.50 -6.40 -39.58
CA SER A 319 52.25 -7.75 -40.07
C SER A 319 53.09 -8.01 -41.32
N HIS A 320 54.00 -8.99 -41.26
CA HIS A 320 54.82 -9.42 -42.40
C HIS A 320 55.65 -8.28 -43.03
N GLY A 321 56.15 -7.34 -42.23
CA GLY A 321 56.93 -6.18 -42.71
C GLY A 321 56.11 -5.02 -43.27
N PHE A 322 54.79 -5.07 -43.10
CA PHE A 322 53.86 -4.02 -43.53
C PHE A 322 53.07 -3.48 -42.34
N ARG A 323 52.83 -2.18 -42.33
CA ARG A 323 52.07 -1.51 -41.29
C ARG A 323 50.58 -1.83 -41.39
N THR A 324 49.96 -1.85 -40.22
CA THR A 324 48.52 -1.91 -39.99
C THR A 324 48.15 -0.81 -39.00
N GLN A 325 47.02 -0.15 -39.21
CA GLN A 325 46.47 0.86 -38.31
C GLN A 325 44.98 0.59 -38.12
N ALA A 326 44.42 0.97 -36.98
CA ALA A 326 43.00 0.83 -36.71
C ALA A 326 42.35 2.21 -36.49
N LEU A 327 41.25 2.47 -37.18
CA LEU A 327 40.43 3.66 -37.05
C LEU A 327 39.21 3.36 -36.19
N PHE A 328 38.82 4.33 -35.37
CA PHE A 328 37.59 4.29 -34.58
C PHE A 328 36.92 5.64 -34.59
N TRP A 329 35.60 5.66 -34.78
CA TRP A 329 34.76 6.84 -34.69
C TRP A 329 33.55 6.55 -33.81
N PHE A 330 33.19 7.53 -32.98
CA PHE A 330 32.03 7.48 -32.08
C PHE A 330 31.19 8.73 -32.32
N GLY A 331 29.90 8.54 -32.58
CA GLY A 331 28.93 9.62 -32.75
C GLY A 331 28.59 10.25 -31.40
N LEU A 332 28.70 11.58 -31.32
CA LEU A 332 28.51 12.34 -30.07
C LEU A 332 27.20 13.14 -30.04
N ASP A 333 26.28 12.92 -30.98
CA ASP A 333 25.00 13.65 -31.06
C ASP A 333 24.10 13.46 -29.82
N ILE A 334 24.39 12.44 -29.03
CA ILE A 334 23.78 12.16 -27.73
C ILE A 334 24.23 13.15 -26.64
N ILE A 335 25.42 13.73 -26.75
CA ILE A 335 25.94 14.68 -25.76
C ILE A 335 25.38 16.07 -26.10
N PRO A 336 24.68 16.74 -25.16
CA PRO A 336 24.12 18.07 -25.41
C PRO A 336 25.19 19.10 -25.80
N ALA A 337 24.85 19.96 -26.76
CA ALA A 337 25.71 21.07 -27.14
C ALA A 337 25.95 22.00 -25.94
N GLY A 338 27.22 22.31 -25.66
CA GLY A 338 27.62 23.13 -24.51
C GLY A 338 27.88 22.34 -23.22
N ALA A 339 27.74 21.00 -23.23
CA ALA A 339 28.09 20.18 -22.10
C ALA A 339 29.58 20.31 -21.71
N THR A 340 29.84 20.28 -20.39
CA THR A 340 31.21 20.22 -19.86
C THR A 340 31.58 18.77 -19.63
N VAL A 341 32.43 18.22 -20.50
CA VAL A 341 32.96 16.86 -20.41
C VAL A 341 33.97 16.78 -19.27
N THR A 342 33.70 15.90 -18.32
CA THR A 342 34.52 15.66 -17.13
C THR A 342 35.47 14.50 -17.32
N SER A 343 35.05 13.46 -18.06
CA SER A 343 35.89 12.35 -18.47
C SER A 343 35.41 11.75 -19.79
N ALA A 344 36.35 11.23 -20.59
CA ALA A 344 36.04 10.40 -21.75
C ALA A 344 37.05 9.26 -21.89
N GLU A 345 36.65 8.01 -21.61
CA GLU A 345 37.49 6.82 -21.72
C GLU A 345 37.15 6.03 -22.99
N PHE A 346 38.10 5.97 -23.92
CA PHE A 346 38.06 5.05 -25.06
C PHE A 346 38.57 3.68 -24.65
N GLY A 347 37.82 2.61 -24.93
CA GLY A 347 38.16 1.24 -24.58
C GLY A 347 38.08 0.28 -25.76
N VAL A 348 39.04 -0.66 -25.83
CA VAL A 348 39.09 -1.76 -26.80
C VAL A 348 39.52 -3.06 -26.12
N THR A 349 39.13 -4.20 -26.70
CA THR A 349 39.49 -5.52 -26.16
C THR A 349 40.36 -6.29 -27.16
N ALA A 350 41.64 -6.50 -26.82
CA ALA A 350 42.58 -7.25 -27.63
C ALA A 350 42.19 -8.74 -27.72
N TYR A 351 42.23 -9.32 -28.91
CA TYR A 351 42.04 -10.76 -29.15
C TYR A 351 43.38 -11.50 -29.12
N THR A 352 44.40 -10.92 -29.74
CA THR A 352 45.79 -11.40 -29.70
C THR A 352 46.70 -10.20 -29.60
N SER A 353 47.57 -10.17 -28.60
CA SER A 353 48.69 -9.26 -28.55
C SER A 353 49.96 -9.97 -29.03
N GLY A 354 50.76 -9.27 -29.83
CA GLY A 354 52.15 -9.65 -30.10
C GLY A 354 53.04 -9.38 -28.88
N GLU A 355 54.34 -9.18 -29.12
CA GLU A 355 55.26 -8.67 -28.08
C GLU A 355 54.74 -7.34 -27.48
N PRO A 356 54.94 -7.05 -26.19
CA PRO A 356 54.52 -5.78 -25.60
C PRO A 356 55.10 -4.58 -26.35
N HIS A 357 54.24 -3.65 -26.78
CA HIS A 357 54.62 -2.43 -27.49
C HIS A 357 53.71 -1.27 -27.11
N VAL A 358 54.20 -0.05 -27.33
CA VAL A 358 53.41 1.17 -27.13
C VAL A 358 52.45 1.33 -28.30
N VAL A 359 51.19 1.60 -27.97
CA VAL A 359 50.13 1.89 -28.93
C VAL A 359 49.73 3.34 -28.73
N ARG A 360 50.02 4.17 -29.72
CA ARG A 360 49.77 5.60 -29.72
C ARG A 360 48.39 5.87 -30.30
N VAL A 361 47.65 6.75 -29.65
CA VAL A 361 46.36 7.23 -30.11
C VAL A 361 46.56 8.60 -30.78
N HIS A 362 46.16 8.68 -32.04
CA HIS A 362 46.27 9.87 -32.88
C HIS A 362 44.89 10.38 -33.27
N ARG A 363 44.77 11.68 -33.53
CA ARG A 363 43.52 12.29 -34.00
C ARG A 363 43.40 12.09 -35.51
N ALA A 364 42.28 11.56 -35.99
CA ALA A 364 41.97 11.56 -37.42
C ALA A 364 41.65 12.98 -37.91
N THR A 365 42.15 13.37 -39.08
CA THR A 365 42.05 14.75 -39.61
C THR A 365 41.19 14.86 -40.87
N ALA A 366 40.67 13.76 -41.40
CA ALA A 366 39.81 13.74 -42.59
C ALA A 366 38.58 12.84 -42.38
N PRO A 367 37.47 13.11 -43.08
CA PRO A 367 36.32 12.21 -43.07
C PRO A 367 36.65 10.86 -43.71
N TRP A 368 35.98 9.81 -43.25
CA TRP A 368 36.08 8.47 -43.80
C TRP A 368 34.76 7.73 -43.63
N GLU A 369 34.56 6.70 -44.46
CA GLU A 369 33.41 5.80 -44.38
C GLU A 369 33.91 4.38 -44.15
N GLU A 370 33.30 3.69 -43.21
CA GLU A 370 33.68 2.34 -42.77
C GLU A 370 33.81 1.33 -43.93
N THR A 371 32.97 1.45 -44.95
CA THR A 371 32.92 0.52 -46.10
C THR A 371 33.92 0.84 -47.22
N THR A 372 34.54 2.02 -47.21
CA THR A 372 35.37 2.48 -48.33
C THR A 372 36.76 2.98 -47.93
N VAL A 373 36.98 3.24 -46.64
CA VAL A 373 38.28 3.67 -46.12
C VAL A 373 39.32 2.57 -46.30
N ASN A 374 40.51 2.93 -46.78
CA ASN A 374 41.62 2.02 -46.99
C ASN A 374 42.94 2.78 -46.87
N TRP A 375 44.06 2.05 -46.88
CA TRP A 375 45.38 2.66 -46.76
C TRP A 375 45.64 3.75 -47.81
N SER A 376 45.25 3.53 -49.07
CA SER A 376 45.55 4.46 -50.18
C SER A 376 44.83 5.79 -50.05
N ASN A 377 43.65 5.82 -49.42
CA ASN A 377 42.86 7.04 -49.27
C ASN A 377 42.98 7.68 -47.88
N PHE A 378 43.47 6.96 -46.87
CA PHE A 378 43.47 7.48 -45.49
C PHE A 378 44.83 7.54 -44.79
N ALA A 379 45.81 6.67 -45.06
CA ALA A 379 46.96 6.41 -44.16
C ALA A 379 47.86 7.61 -43.78
N GLY A 380 47.67 8.81 -44.35
CA GLY A 380 48.34 10.05 -43.95
C GLY A 380 47.41 11.13 -43.39
N ASN A 381 46.16 10.82 -43.09
CA ASN A 381 45.13 11.77 -42.62
C ASN A 381 44.90 11.67 -41.11
N TYR A 382 45.97 11.75 -40.35
CA TYR A 382 45.94 11.86 -38.90
C TYR A 382 47.02 12.84 -38.43
N ASP A 383 46.87 13.33 -37.20
CA ASP A 383 47.83 14.22 -36.56
C ASP A 383 49.06 13.44 -36.07
N GLU A 384 50.26 13.89 -36.40
CA GLU A 384 51.50 13.23 -35.93
C GLU A 384 51.66 13.35 -34.39
N ASP A 385 51.02 14.35 -33.78
CA ASP A 385 50.97 14.51 -32.34
C ASP A 385 50.19 13.35 -31.69
N VAL A 386 50.80 12.75 -30.66
CA VAL A 386 50.19 11.69 -29.86
C VAL A 386 49.27 12.32 -28.83
N ILE A 387 47.99 11.94 -28.84
CA ILE A 387 47.01 12.39 -27.85
C ILE A 387 47.32 11.74 -26.50
N THR A 388 47.44 10.41 -26.53
CA THR A 388 47.70 9.57 -25.37
C THR A 388 48.16 8.18 -25.85
N ASP A 389 48.60 7.35 -24.93
CA ASP A 389 48.94 5.94 -25.18
C ASP A 389 47.79 5.04 -24.69
N LEU A 390 47.56 3.94 -25.39
CA LEU A 390 46.61 2.91 -24.98
C LEU A 390 47.25 2.05 -23.87
N VAL A 391 46.61 1.97 -22.71
CA VAL A 391 47.12 1.26 -21.53
C VAL A 391 46.29 0.03 -21.20
N LEU A 392 46.93 -1.04 -20.70
CA LEU A 392 46.24 -2.25 -20.26
C LEU A 392 45.54 -1.99 -18.91
N VAL A 393 44.22 -2.16 -18.85
CA VAL A 393 43.40 -1.89 -17.66
C VAL A 393 42.82 -3.16 -17.04
N ALA A 394 42.68 -4.23 -17.82
CA ALA A 394 42.31 -5.57 -17.35
C ALA A 394 42.82 -6.63 -18.33
N ASP A 395 42.51 -7.91 -18.11
CA ASP A 395 42.88 -8.99 -19.04
C ASP A 395 42.38 -8.67 -20.45
N TYR A 396 43.32 -8.38 -21.34
CA TYR A 396 43.12 -7.99 -22.74
C TYR A 396 42.37 -6.66 -22.97
N ALA A 397 41.81 -6.02 -21.95
CA ALA A 397 41.13 -4.73 -22.08
C ALA A 397 42.15 -3.60 -22.01
N MET A 398 42.12 -2.72 -23.00
CA MET A 398 42.99 -1.55 -23.08
C MET A 398 42.15 -0.28 -23.19
N ALA A 399 42.62 0.81 -22.58
CA ALA A 399 41.91 2.08 -22.54
C ALA A 399 42.83 3.28 -22.77
N ALA A 400 42.23 4.40 -23.16
CA ALA A 400 42.90 5.67 -23.37
C ALA A 400 41.97 6.82 -22.97
N ASP A 401 42.53 7.83 -22.29
CA ASP A 401 41.82 9.05 -21.93
C ASP A 401 41.76 10.02 -23.12
N LEU A 402 40.54 10.32 -23.58
CA LEU A 402 40.24 11.24 -24.66
C LEU A 402 39.49 12.49 -24.19
N THR A 403 39.45 12.78 -22.88
CA THR A 403 38.62 13.84 -22.28
C THR A 403 38.76 15.18 -23.00
N GLU A 404 39.98 15.68 -23.18
CA GLU A 404 40.23 16.97 -23.84
C GLU A 404 39.80 16.97 -25.33
N LEU A 405 39.99 15.85 -26.03
CA LEU A 405 39.62 15.71 -27.44
C LEU A 405 38.11 15.69 -27.61
N VAL A 406 37.41 14.95 -26.73
CA VAL A 406 35.95 14.86 -26.74
C VAL A 406 35.32 16.19 -26.38
N GLN A 407 35.85 16.93 -25.40
CA GLN A 407 35.42 18.32 -25.13
C GLN A 407 35.57 19.19 -26.39
N ALA A 408 36.72 19.13 -27.08
CA ALA A 408 36.94 19.93 -28.28
C ALA A 408 35.95 19.59 -29.42
N TRP A 409 35.51 18.33 -29.52
CA TRP A 409 34.48 17.89 -30.45
C TRP A 409 33.08 18.37 -30.05
N VAL A 410 32.71 18.26 -28.77
CA VAL A 410 31.43 18.76 -28.22
C VAL A 410 31.31 20.28 -28.38
N ASP A 411 32.40 21.02 -28.17
CA ASP A 411 32.45 22.47 -28.37
C ASP A 411 32.42 22.87 -29.86
N GLY A 412 32.59 21.90 -30.78
CA GLY A 412 32.70 22.14 -32.21
C GLY A 412 33.97 22.91 -32.62
N THR A 413 34.95 23.04 -31.73
CA THR A 413 36.25 23.68 -32.04
C THR A 413 37.08 22.84 -33.00
N THR A 414 36.87 21.52 -32.96
CA THR A 414 37.46 20.54 -33.87
C THR A 414 36.38 19.61 -34.41
N LYS A 415 36.48 19.22 -35.69
CA LYS A 415 35.56 18.22 -36.27
C LYS A 415 35.91 16.82 -35.75
N ASN A 416 34.89 16.05 -35.36
CA ASN A 416 35.04 14.66 -34.98
C ASN A 416 35.18 13.75 -36.21
N TYR A 417 36.40 13.30 -36.46
CA TYR A 417 36.71 12.24 -37.43
C TYR A 417 37.21 10.96 -36.76
N GLY A 418 37.16 10.89 -35.42
CA GLY A 418 37.60 9.74 -34.65
C GLY A 418 39.10 9.74 -34.33
N VAL A 419 39.59 8.58 -33.94
CA VAL A 419 40.98 8.32 -33.56
C VAL A 419 41.59 7.21 -34.41
N LEU A 420 42.91 7.26 -34.54
CA LEU A 420 43.73 6.24 -35.21
C LEU A 420 44.69 5.63 -34.19
N LEU A 421 44.80 4.30 -34.19
CA LEU A 421 45.79 3.55 -33.42
C LEU A 421 46.99 3.21 -34.29
N GLU A 422 48.16 3.63 -33.85
CA GLU A 422 49.45 3.25 -34.41
C GLU A 422 50.29 2.57 -33.33
N ALA A 423 51.00 1.50 -33.69
CA ALA A 423 51.94 0.84 -32.80
C ALA A 423 53.33 0.75 -33.44
N ASP A 424 54.35 0.60 -32.60
CA ASP A 424 55.71 0.33 -33.06
C ASP A 424 55.76 -0.94 -33.94
N PRO A 425 56.67 -0.99 -34.93
CA PRO A 425 56.79 -2.09 -35.88
C PRO A 425 57.44 -3.35 -35.29
N ILE A 426 56.95 -3.82 -34.14
CA ILE A 426 57.52 -4.93 -33.37
C ILE A 426 56.53 -6.11 -33.27
N GLY A 427 55.27 -5.89 -33.67
CA GLY A 427 54.26 -6.93 -33.79
C GLY A 427 52.90 -6.38 -34.18
N ARG A 428 51.95 -7.28 -34.45
CA ARG A 428 50.54 -6.96 -34.71
C ARG A 428 49.71 -7.27 -33.49
N THR A 429 48.83 -6.35 -33.11
CA THR A 429 47.74 -6.63 -32.18
C THR A 429 46.41 -6.53 -32.91
N SER A 430 45.53 -7.50 -32.67
CA SER A 430 44.16 -7.47 -33.19
C SER A 430 43.20 -7.17 -32.06
N ASN A 431 42.34 -6.18 -32.23
CA ASN A 431 41.22 -5.91 -31.33
C ASN A 431 39.94 -6.52 -31.88
N ARG A 432 38.97 -6.72 -31.00
CA ARG A 432 37.58 -6.97 -31.40
C ARG A 432 36.99 -5.65 -31.92
N SER A 433 36.44 -5.70 -33.12
CA SER A 433 35.81 -4.55 -33.79
C SER A 433 34.39 -4.32 -33.28
N SER A 434 33.74 -3.28 -33.79
CA SER A 434 32.32 -3.02 -33.53
C SER A 434 31.39 -4.09 -34.15
N ASP A 435 31.86 -4.90 -35.10
CA ASP A 435 31.15 -6.04 -35.68
C ASP A 435 31.40 -7.38 -34.96
N HIS A 436 32.14 -7.35 -33.84
CA HIS A 436 32.34 -8.54 -33.03
C HIS A 436 31.00 -9.08 -32.48
N TYR A 437 30.84 -10.40 -32.41
CA TYR A 437 29.56 -11.04 -32.06
C TYR A 437 29.16 -10.89 -30.58
N LEU A 438 30.13 -10.68 -29.68
CA LEU A 438 29.90 -10.31 -28.27
C LEU A 438 29.94 -8.80 -28.14
N GLN A 439 28.83 -8.20 -27.68
CA GLN A 439 28.67 -6.76 -27.55
C GLN A 439 29.61 -6.19 -26.49
N GLU A 440 29.72 -6.86 -25.35
CA GLU A 440 30.53 -6.43 -24.21
C GLU A 440 32.03 -6.30 -24.53
N HIS A 441 32.47 -6.91 -25.62
CA HIS A 441 33.87 -6.83 -26.06
C HIS A 441 34.13 -5.82 -27.18
N ARG A 442 33.08 -5.18 -27.72
CA ARG A 442 33.20 -4.18 -28.79
C ARG A 442 33.89 -2.92 -28.28
N PRO A 443 34.48 -2.10 -29.16
CA PRO A 443 34.99 -0.78 -28.79
C PRO A 443 33.91 0.07 -28.13
N ARG A 444 34.30 0.81 -27.08
CA ARG A 444 33.40 1.71 -26.35
C ARG A 444 34.06 3.08 -26.16
N LEU A 445 33.23 4.10 -26.00
CA LEU A 445 33.63 5.40 -25.50
C LEU A 445 32.68 5.76 -24.35
N GLU A 446 33.18 5.75 -23.12
CA GLU A 446 32.44 6.19 -21.94
C GLU A 446 32.69 7.67 -21.73
N VAL A 447 31.64 8.49 -21.69
CA VAL A 447 31.75 9.95 -21.55
C VAL A 447 30.88 10.41 -20.39
N CYS A 448 31.51 11.08 -19.42
CA CYS A 448 30.82 11.78 -18.34
C CYS A 448 30.82 13.28 -18.60
N TYR A 449 29.70 13.95 -18.34
CA TYR A 449 29.55 15.38 -18.58
C TYR A 449 28.49 16.02 -17.69
N PHE A 450 28.64 17.33 -17.46
CA PHE A 450 27.57 18.17 -16.91
C PHE A 450 26.78 18.82 -18.04
N THR A 451 25.46 18.87 -17.90
CA THR A 451 24.58 19.68 -18.76
C THR A 451 24.79 21.18 -18.48
N PRO A 452 24.73 22.05 -19.52
CA PRO A 452 24.98 23.48 -19.40
C PRO A 452 23.89 24.29 -18.69
#